data_AF-A0A7J9ZU36-F1
#
_entry.id   AF-A0A7J9ZU36-F1
#
_cell.length_a   1.000
_cell.length_b   1.000
_cell.length_c   1.000
_cell.angle_alpha   90.00
_cell.angle_beta   90.00
_cell.angle_gamma   90.00
#
_symmetry.space_group_name_H-M   'P 1'
#
loop_
_entity.id
_entity.type
_entity.pdbx_description
1 polymer ?
#
loop_
_entity_poly.entity_id
_entity_poly.type
_entity_poly.pdbx_seq_one_letter_code
_entity_poly.pdbx_strand_id
1 'polypeptide(L)' 'MGASGRRKEIYREAFGILGEDLPGVGLFQTHAIYGTSGRVTWRPDAQESFFLADMEMRS' A
#
# COMPACT_ATOMS: atom_id res chain seq x y z
N MET A 1 13.59 0.93 -27.40
CA MET A 1 12.86 0.55 -26.16
C MET A 1 11.40 0.97 -26.30
N GLY A 2 10.44 0.07 -26.05
CA GLY A 2 9.02 0.43 -26.04
C GLY A 2 8.68 1.39 -24.89
N ALA A 3 7.52 2.06 -24.96
CA ALA A 3 7.09 3.07 -23.98
C ALA A 3 7.18 2.59 -22.51
N SER A 4 6.93 1.30 -22.26
CA SER A 4 7.06 0.68 -20.93
C SER A 4 8.51 0.63 -20.42
N GLY A 5 9.48 0.38 -21.30
CA GLY A 5 10.91 0.36 -20.93
C GLY A 5 11.42 1.73 -20.53
N ARG A 6 11.06 2.78 -21.30
CA ARG A 6 11.42 4.16 -20.96
C ARG A 6 10.78 4.62 -19.64
N ARG A 7 9.53 4.23 -19.38
CA ARG A 7 8.86 4.55 -18.11
C ARG A 7 9.58 3.94 -16.90
N LYS A 8 10.02 2.68 -17.00
CA LYS A 8 10.79 2.02 -15.92
C LYS A 8 12.12 2.73 -15.66
N GLU A 9 12.81 3.20 -16.70
CA GLU A 9 14.06 3.95 -16.58
C GLU A 9 13.86 5.24 -15.77
N ILE A 10 12.82 6.01 -16.10
CA ILE A 10 12.50 7.27 -15.44
C ILE A 10 12.16 7.05 -13.95
N TYR A 11 11.39 6.01 -13.62
CA TYR A 11 11.11 5.70 -12.21
C TYR A 11 12.37 5.32 -11.44
N ARG A 12 13.30 4.59 -12.08
CA ARG A 12 14.57 4.22 -11.44
C ARG A 12 15.40 5.46 -11.10
N GLU A 13 15.53 6.38 -12.05
CA GLU A 13 16.22 7.66 -11.83
C GLU A 13 15.58 8.46 -10.69
N ALA A 14 14.25 8.59 -10.71
CA ALA A 14 13.51 9.30 -9.66
C ALA A 14 13.73 8.68 -8.26
N PHE A 15 13.69 7.35 -8.14
CA PHE A 15 13.97 6.70 -6.84
C PHE A 15 15.41 6.89 -6.37
N GLY A 16 16.38 7.01 -7.29
CA GLY A 16 17.76 7.35 -6.95
C GLY A 16 17.85 8.74 -6.32
N ILE A 17 17.29 9.75 -6.99
CA ILE A 17 17.25 11.14 -6.50
C ILE A 17 16.57 11.21 -5.13
N LEU A 18 15.41 10.57 -4.97
CA LEU A 18 14.68 10.55 -3.70
C LEU A 18 15.50 9.93 -2.56
N GLY A 19 16.34 8.93 -2.86
CA GLY A 19 17.22 8.29 -1.87
C GLY A 19 18.40 9.17 -1.44
N GLU A 20 18.85 10.08 -2.29
CA GLU A 20 19.96 11.01 -2.01
C GLU A 20 19.48 12.30 -1.32
N ASP A 21 18.37 12.87 -1.78
CA ASP A 21 17.95 14.23 -1.44
C ASP A 21 16.94 14.32 -0.29
N LEU A 22 16.20 13.24 0.00
CA LEU A 22 15.20 13.27 1.07
C LEU A 22 15.79 12.75 2.40
N PRO A 23 15.45 13.38 3.54
CA PRO A 23 15.87 12.90 4.86
C PRO A 23 15.14 11.62 5.29
N GLY A 24 14.20 11.11 4.48
CA GLY A 24 13.38 9.95 4.78
C GLY A 24 13.96 8.66 4.18
N VAL A 25 14.40 7.74 5.03
CA VAL A 25 14.80 6.39 4.61
C VAL A 25 13.60 5.46 4.74
N GLY A 26 13.16 4.86 3.62
CA GLY A 26 12.11 3.84 3.63
C GLY A 26 12.56 2.62 4.43
N LEU A 27 11.84 2.26 5.50
CA LEU A 27 12.23 1.18 6.40
C LEU A 27 11.79 -0.19 5.88
N PHE A 28 10.48 -0.40 5.81
CA PHE A 28 9.85 -1.63 5.35
C PHE A 28 8.37 -1.39 5.05
N GLN A 29 7.78 -2.26 4.23
CA GLN A 29 6.33 -2.32 4.08
C GLN A 29 5.75 -3.01 5.33
N THR A 30 4.78 -2.39 5.99
CA THR A 30 4.18 -2.92 7.21
C THR A 30 3.12 -3.98 6.90
N HIS A 31 3.02 -5.01 7.74
CA HIS A 31 1.87 -5.90 7.73
C HIS A 31 0.83 -5.40 8.72
N ALA A 32 -0.31 -4.94 8.21
CA ALA A 32 -1.37 -4.43 9.07
C ALA A 32 -2.15 -5.60 9.71
N ILE A 33 -2.31 -5.54 11.03
CA ILE A 33 -3.02 -6.56 11.82
C ILE A 33 -4.26 -5.91 12.43
N TYR A 34 -5.42 -6.54 12.23
CA TYR A 34 -6.71 -6.01 12.66
C TYR A 34 -7.42 -6.96 13.62
N GLY A 35 -8.04 -6.40 14.65
CA GLY A 35 -8.99 -7.11 15.52
C GLY A 35 -10.42 -6.77 15.11
N THR A 36 -11.28 -7.78 15.00
CA THR A 36 -12.70 -7.59 14.67
C THR A 36 -13.59 -8.32 15.68
N SER A 37 -14.81 -7.84 15.85
CA SER A 37 -15.83 -8.61 16.57
C SER A 37 -16.16 -9.88 15.77
N GLY A 38 -16.35 -11.01 16.45
CA GLY A 38 -16.79 -12.25 15.79
C GLY A 38 -18.18 -12.17 15.13
N ARG A 39 -18.91 -11.07 15.36
CA ARG A 39 -20.18 -10.75 14.68
C ARG A 39 -19.98 -9.98 13.38
N VAL A 40 -18.77 -9.49 13.09
CA VAL A 40 -18.48 -8.73 11.88
C VAL A 40 -17.78 -9.66 10.89
N THR A 41 -18.35 -9.75 9.69
CA THR A 41 -17.71 -10.39 8.55
C THR A 41 -17.09 -9.30 7.67
N TRP A 42 -15.78 -9.29 7.61
CA TRP A 42 -14.97 -8.33 6.85
C TRP A 42 -13.58 -8.92 6.60
N ARG A 43 -12.92 -8.49 5.53
CA ARG A 43 -11.54 -8.90 5.19
C ARG A 43 -10.70 -7.66 4.83
N PRO A 44 -9.45 -7.58 5.32
CA PRO A 44 -8.54 -6.52 4.90
C PRO A 44 -8.13 -6.70 3.44
N ASP A 45 -7.82 -5.59 2.79
CA ASP A 45 -7.19 -5.54 1.49
C ASP A 45 -5.89 -4.74 1.54
N ALA A 46 -5.29 -4.47 0.38
CA ALA A 46 -4.05 -3.71 0.27
C ALA A 46 -4.26 -2.19 0.42
N GLN A 47 -5.52 -1.72 0.52
CA GLN A 47 -5.79 -0.32 0.80
C GLN A 47 -5.63 -0.06 2.30
N GLU A 48 -4.98 1.06 2.62
CA GLU A 48 -4.83 1.52 4.01
C GLU A 48 -6.09 2.26 4.50
N SER A 49 -7.27 1.82 4.06
CA SER A 49 -8.57 2.47 4.32
C SER A 49 -9.66 1.45 4.63
N PHE A 50 -10.63 1.83 5.47
CA PHE A 50 -11.78 0.99 5.82
C PHE A 50 -13.08 1.64 5.34
N PHE A 51 -13.96 0.84 4.77
CA PHE A 51 -15.30 1.27 4.40
C PHE A 51 -16.34 0.44 5.13
N LEU A 52 -17.28 1.11 5.80
CA LEU A 52 -18.38 0.45 6.50
C LEU A 52 -19.28 -0.31 5.52
N ALA A 53 -19.35 0.11 4.27
CA ALA A 53 -20.12 -0.54 3.22
C ALA A 53 -19.63 -1.97 2.92
N ASP A 54 -18.37 -2.28 3.23
CA ASP A 54 -17.76 -3.59 2.99
C ASP A 54 -17.85 -4.52 4.21
N MET A 55 -18.54 -4.08 5.29
CA MET A 55 -18.68 -4.83 6.53
C MET A 55 -20.10 -5.37 6.67
N GLU A 56 -20.21 -6.67 6.92
CA GLU A 56 -21.49 -7.33 7.16
C GLU A 56 -21.63 -7.77 8.61
N MET A 57 -22.82 -7.61 9.18
CA MET A 57 -23.15 -8.16 10.50
C MET A 57 -23.69 -9.57 10.34
N ARG A 58 -23.06 -10.53 11.04
CA ARG A 58 -23.55 -11.89 11.17
C ARG A 58 -24.72 -11.89 12.15
N SER A 59 -25.89 -12.33 11.68
CA SER A 59 -27.10 -12.56 12.48
C SER A 59 -26.94 -13.72 13.46
#